data_AF-A0A957T023-F1
#
_entry.id   AF-A0A957T023-F1
#
_cell.length_a   1.000
_cell.length_b   1.000
_cell.length_c   1.000
_cell.angle_alpha   90.00
_cell.angle_beta   90.00
_cell.angle_gamma   90.00
#
_symmetry.space_group_name_H-M   'P 1'
#
loop_
_entity.id
_entity.type
_entity.pdbx_description
1 polymer ?
#
loop_
_entity_poly.entity_id
_entity_poly.type
_entity_poly.pdbx_seq_one_letter_code
_entity_poly.pdbx_strand_id
1 'polypeptide(L)'
;MTIDTMGQLNAGWGICGFTSSLYALYHHNAAQQARLAQAGNIPTRMVAEIKTYLRMLQADGSTQRLAEIEQFTQSFGGVHAAFTIDSYIAKIDDVVDNGADPRDATFGIALPPDAVVDYLQRVCNFPNAKVVGLRANANELILGVYDTNDITAMYKGLQHYVYSLDGTIYSWGNQFTDVQDAMGASWDVCYKIAF
;
A
#
# COMPACT_ATOMS: atom_id res chain seq x y z
N MET A 1 0.12 19.34 10.07
CA MET A 1 1.15 18.37 9.66
C MET A 1 0.47 17.45 8.67
N THR A 2 0.98 17.40 7.45
CA THR A 2 0.23 16.92 6.29
C THR A 2 0.43 15.42 6.08
N ILE A 3 -0.53 14.85 5.37
CA ILE A 3 -0.57 13.48 4.86
C ILE A 3 0.70 13.10 4.06
N ASP A 4 1.45 14.10 3.60
CA ASP A 4 2.66 14.02 2.77
C ASP A 4 3.78 13.19 3.42
N THR A 5 3.91 13.20 4.74
CA THR A 5 4.97 12.43 5.43
C THR A 5 4.75 10.92 5.29
N MET A 6 3.49 10.44 5.24
CA MET A 6 3.21 9.02 4.99
C MET A 6 3.65 8.61 3.58
N GLY A 7 3.48 9.49 2.60
CA GLY A 7 3.93 9.23 1.23
C GLY A 7 5.46 9.26 1.10
N GLN A 8 6.16 10.10 1.87
CA GLN A 8 7.63 10.12 1.87
C GLN A 8 8.23 8.79 2.35
N LEU A 9 7.60 8.13 3.33
CA LEU A 9 8.00 6.78 3.74
C LEU A 9 7.83 5.77 2.60
N ASN A 10 6.77 5.90 1.80
CA ASN A 10 6.48 4.98 0.69
C ASN A 10 7.52 5.03 -0.44
N ALA A 11 8.20 6.17 -0.65
CA ALA A 11 9.06 6.41 -1.82
C ALA A 11 10.22 5.41 -1.98
N GLY A 12 10.67 4.77 -0.90
CA GLY A 12 11.72 3.75 -0.94
C GLY A 12 11.33 2.39 -0.34
N TRP A 13 10.10 2.25 0.17
CA TRP A 13 9.71 1.09 0.96
C TRP A 13 8.87 0.07 0.20
N GLY A 14 8.14 0.46 -0.84
CA GLY A 14 7.24 -0.47 -1.52
C GLY A 14 6.08 -0.95 -0.64
N ILE A 15 5.44 -0.03 0.09
CA ILE A 15 4.25 -0.28 0.93
C ILE A 15 3.04 0.54 0.44
N CYS A 16 2.96 0.72 -0.88
CA CYS A 16 2.07 1.68 -1.52
C CYS A 16 0.58 1.38 -1.35
N GLY A 17 0.20 0.10 -1.22
CA GLY A 17 -1.17 -0.31 -0.92
C GLY A 17 -1.64 0.14 0.47
N PHE A 18 -0.77 -0.02 1.49
CA PHE A 18 -1.06 0.45 2.86
C PHE A 18 -1.11 1.98 2.91
N THR A 19 -0.11 2.65 2.36
CA THR A 19 -0.08 4.12 2.40
C THR A 19 -1.27 4.72 1.66
N SER A 20 -1.61 4.27 0.46
CA SER A 20 -2.80 4.74 -0.28
C SER A 20 -4.11 4.50 0.48
N SER A 21 -4.21 3.40 1.23
CA SER A 21 -5.38 3.13 2.08
C SER A 21 -5.45 4.05 3.30
N LEU A 22 -4.30 4.35 3.90
CA LEU A 22 -4.21 5.30 5.01
C LEU A 22 -4.44 6.75 4.54
N TYR A 23 -4.10 7.07 3.29
CA TYR A 23 -4.48 8.33 2.64
C TYR A 23 -6.01 8.49 2.63
N ALA A 24 -6.73 7.48 2.12
CA ALA A 24 -8.19 7.45 2.15
C ALA A 24 -8.76 7.62 3.57
N LEU A 25 -8.27 6.84 4.54
CA LEU A 25 -8.72 6.94 5.92
C LEU A 25 -8.50 8.33 6.54
N TYR A 26 -7.38 8.99 6.22
CA TYR A 26 -7.09 10.35 6.68
C TYR A 26 -8.15 11.34 6.18
N HIS A 27 -8.54 11.25 4.91
CA HIS A 27 -9.53 12.18 4.34
C HIS A 27 -10.96 11.93 4.87
N HIS A 28 -11.31 10.68 5.21
CA HIS A 28 -12.65 10.34 5.69
C HIS A 28 -12.85 10.47 7.21
N ASN A 29 -11.78 10.42 8.00
CA ASN A 29 -11.91 10.34 9.45
C ASN A 29 -11.14 11.44 10.18
N ALA A 30 -11.81 12.57 10.41
CA ALA A 30 -11.25 13.73 11.12
C ALA A 30 -10.68 13.37 12.51
N ALA A 31 -11.30 12.42 13.23
CA ALA A 31 -10.81 11.97 14.53
C ALA A 31 -9.48 11.19 14.43
N GLN A 32 -9.23 10.55 13.28
CA GLN A 32 -8.02 9.77 13.02
C GLN A 32 -6.91 10.59 12.34
N GLN A 33 -7.23 11.75 11.76
CA GLN A 33 -6.26 12.60 11.06
C GLN A 33 -5.01 12.91 11.88
N ALA A 34 -5.19 13.37 13.14
CA ALA A 34 -4.07 13.70 14.01
C ALA A 34 -3.20 12.46 14.34
N ARG A 35 -3.84 11.30 14.56
CA ARG A 35 -3.12 10.05 14.82
C ARG A 35 -2.33 9.60 13.59
N LEU A 36 -2.93 9.65 12.41
CA LEU A 36 -2.31 9.23 11.15
C LEU A 36 -1.17 10.17 10.74
N ALA A 37 -1.34 11.49 10.89
CA ALA A 37 -0.27 12.46 10.64
C ALA A 37 0.94 12.22 11.56
N GLN A 38 0.71 11.87 12.83
CA GLN A 38 1.80 11.48 13.73
C GLN A 38 2.42 10.14 13.37
N ALA A 39 1.62 9.15 12.95
CA ALA A 39 2.10 7.83 12.57
C ALA A 39 3.00 7.86 11.33
N GLY A 40 2.72 8.74 10.36
CA GLY A 40 3.56 8.94 9.18
C GLY A 40 4.98 9.42 9.46
N ASN A 41 5.26 9.90 10.68
CA ASN A 41 6.60 10.32 11.12
C ASN A 41 7.34 9.25 11.91
N ILE A 42 6.70 8.11 12.17
CA ILE A 42 7.23 7.07 13.06
C ILE A 42 7.24 5.77 12.26
N PRO A 43 8.36 5.49 11.56
CA PRO A 43 8.53 4.29 10.73
C PRO A 43 8.11 2.98 11.44
N THR A 44 8.38 2.88 12.74
CA THR A 44 8.00 1.71 13.57
C THR A 44 6.49 1.53 13.71
N ARG A 45 5.69 2.61 13.68
CA ARG A 45 4.22 2.52 13.69
C ARG A 45 3.68 1.98 12.38
N MET A 46 4.30 2.32 11.25
CA MET A 46 3.89 1.81 9.94
C MET A 46 4.11 0.30 9.86
N VAL A 47 5.30 -0.19 10.23
CA VAL A 47 5.53 -1.64 10.24
C VAL A 47 4.69 -2.37 11.30
N ALA A 48 4.38 -1.74 12.43
CA ALA A 48 3.45 -2.30 13.41
C ALA A 48 2.01 -2.43 12.87
N GLU A 49 1.52 -1.45 12.10
CA GLU A 49 0.23 -1.51 11.42
C GLU A 49 0.19 -2.68 10.43
N ILE A 50 1.22 -2.80 9.58
CA ILE A 50 1.36 -3.90 8.61
C ILE A 50 1.38 -5.24 9.33
N LYS A 51 2.23 -5.38 10.37
CA LYS A 51 2.29 -6.60 11.20
C LYS A 51 0.93 -6.95 11.79
N THR A 52 0.18 -5.96 12.29
CA THR A 52 -1.15 -6.18 12.87
C THR A 52 -2.10 -6.76 11.84
N TYR A 53 -2.14 -6.19 10.63
CA TYR A 53 -2.95 -6.72 9.54
C TYR A 53 -2.58 -8.17 9.19
N LEU A 54 -1.30 -8.46 9.04
CA LEU A 54 -0.83 -9.82 8.72
C LEU A 54 -1.18 -10.82 9.83
N ARG A 55 -1.05 -10.43 11.11
CA ARG A 55 -1.44 -11.25 12.25
C ARG A 55 -2.96 -11.49 12.30
N MET A 56 -3.79 -10.51 11.92
CA MET A 56 -5.24 -10.72 11.79
C MET A 56 -5.56 -11.77 10.73
N LEU A 57 -4.92 -11.69 9.55
CA LEU A 57 -5.10 -12.68 8.49
C LEU A 57 -4.67 -14.09 8.95
N GLN A 58 -3.57 -14.20 9.69
CA GLN A 58 -3.12 -15.47 10.28
C GLN A 58 -4.14 -16.02 11.29
N ALA A 59 -4.63 -15.17 12.20
CA ALA A 59 -5.60 -15.56 13.22
C ALA A 59 -6.93 -16.04 12.62
N ASP A 60 -7.37 -15.42 11.53
CA ASP A 60 -8.59 -15.78 10.81
C ASP A 60 -8.43 -17.03 9.91
N GLY A 61 -7.21 -17.57 9.77
CA GLY A 61 -6.94 -18.67 8.85
C GLY A 61 -7.07 -18.27 7.37
N SER A 62 -6.82 -17.00 7.03
CA SER A 62 -6.90 -16.46 5.66
C SER A 62 -5.70 -16.88 4.79
N THR A 63 -5.44 -18.18 4.73
CA THR A 63 -4.24 -18.78 4.12
C THR A 63 -4.07 -18.44 2.65
N GLN A 64 -5.17 -18.40 1.88
CA GLN A 64 -5.12 -17.99 0.48
C GLN A 64 -4.60 -16.56 0.32
N ARG A 65 -5.09 -15.62 1.14
CA ARG A 65 -4.70 -14.21 1.05
C ARG A 65 -3.24 -14.00 1.43
N LEU A 66 -2.80 -14.69 2.48
CA LEU A 66 -1.39 -14.68 2.90
C LEU A 66 -0.49 -15.19 1.76
N ALA A 67 -0.86 -16.30 1.12
CA ALA A 67 -0.12 -16.85 -0.02
C ALA A 67 -0.09 -15.90 -1.23
N GLU A 68 -1.20 -15.22 -1.54
CA GLU A 68 -1.27 -14.22 -2.61
C GLU A 68 -0.35 -13.02 -2.33
N ILE A 69 -0.29 -12.53 -1.09
CA ILE A 69 0.63 -11.46 -0.67
C ILE A 69 2.09 -11.91 -0.80
N GLU A 70 2.42 -13.13 -0.37
CA GLU A 70 3.78 -13.68 -0.51
C GLU A 70 4.19 -13.78 -1.98
N GLN A 71 3.36 -14.43 -2.80
CA GLN A 71 3.65 -14.63 -4.22
C GLN A 71 3.79 -13.29 -4.95
N PHE A 72 2.93 -12.32 -4.64
CA PHE A 72 3.04 -11.01 -5.27
C PHE A 72 4.33 -10.30 -4.87
N THR A 73 4.68 -10.32 -3.58
CA THR A 73 5.92 -9.70 -3.10
C THR A 73 7.16 -10.38 -3.70
N GLN A 74 7.16 -11.71 -3.78
CA GLN A 74 8.24 -12.49 -4.42
C GLN A 74 8.39 -12.18 -5.91
N SER A 75 7.31 -11.81 -6.61
CA SER A 75 7.34 -11.52 -8.04
C SER A 75 8.23 -10.32 -8.41
N PHE A 76 8.52 -9.42 -7.46
CA PHE A 76 9.48 -8.32 -7.65
C PHE A 76 10.95 -8.78 -7.62
N GLY A 77 11.21 -10.06 -7.30
CA GLY A 77 12.53 -10.66 -7.34
C GLY A 77 13.51 -10.02 -6.36
N GLY A 78 14.81 -10.11 -6.68
CA GLY A 78 15.88 -9.49 -5.88
C GLY A 78 15.82 -9.87 -4.40
N VAL A 79 15.82 -8.87 -3.51
CA VAL A 79 15.75 -9.06 -2.06
C VAL A 79 14.42 -9.67 -1.58
N HIS A 80 13.39 -9.65 -2.42
CA HIS A 80 12.06 -10.20 -2.11
C HIS A 80 11.86 -11.64 -2.62
N ALA A 81 12.80 -12.20 -3.38
CA ALA A 81 12.63 -13.54 -3.99
C ALA A 81 12.40 -14.67 -2.97
N ALA A 82 12.89 -14.52 -1.74
CA ALA A 82 12.72 -15.46 -0.63
C ALA A 82 11.75 -14.96 0.45
N PHE A 83 10.95 -13.93 0.14
CA PHE A 83 10.02 -13.32 1.08
C PHE A 83 8.98 -14.33 1.59
N THR A 84 8.73 -14.32 2.90
CA THR A 84 7.55 -14.98 3.50
C THR A 84 6.94 -14.04 4.54
N ILE A 85 5.65 -14.18 4.83
CA ILE A 85 5.00 -13.40 5.89
C ILE A 85 5.66 -13.65 7.24
N ASP A 86 6.03 -14.90 7.54
CA ASP A 86 6.67 -15.23 8.81
C ASP A 86 8.06 -14.60 8.95
N SER A 87 8.88 -14.64 7.89
CA SER A 87 10.20 -14.00 7.89
C SER A 87 10.08 -12.47 7.97
N TYR A 88 9.08 -11.90 7.30
CA TYR A 88 8.78 -10.49 7.35
C TYR A 88 8.36 -10.03 8.75
N ILE A 89 7.44 -10.75 9.40
CA ILE A 89 7.00 -10.46 10.76
C ILE A 89 8.17 -10.57 11.75
N ALA A 90 8.99 -11.61 11.65
CA ALA A 90 10.18 -11.77 12.49
C ALA A 90 11.15 -10.59 12.32
N LYS A 91 11.29 -10.07 11.10
CA LYS A 91 12.10 -8.89 10.82
C LYS A 91 11.55 -7.61 11.45
N ILE A 92 10.22 -7.48 11.55
CA ILE A 92 9.58 -6.36 12.27
C ILE A 92 9.79 -6.49 13.78
N ASP A 93 9.77 -7.71 14.32
CA ASP A 93 10.09 -7.95 15.72
C ASP A 93 11.52 -7.53 16.05
N ASP A 94 12.46 -7.83 15.14
CA ASP A 94 13.87 -7.44 15.25
C ASP A 94 14.11 -5.91 15.30
N VAL A 95 13.23 -5.11 14.68
CA VAL A 95 13.29 -3.64 14.78
C VAL A 95 13.14 -3.17 16.23
N VAL A 96 12.26 -3.83 17.00
CA VAL A 96 12.02 -3.50 18.41
C VAL A 96 13.19 -3.96 19.27
N ASP A 97 13.70 -5.16 19.00
CA ASP A 97 14.70 -5.80 19.85
C ASP A 97 16.12 -5.25 19.60
N ASN A 98 16.45 -4.95 18.33
CA ASN A 98 17.81 -4.61 17.90
C ASN A 98 17.93 -3.22 17.26
N GLY A 99 16.83 -2.46 17.15
CA GLY A 99 16.84 -1.08 16.67
C GLY A 99 17.14 -0.93 15.17
N ALA A 100 16.86 -1.96 14.37
CA ALA A 100 17.00 -1.89 12.91
C ALA A 100 16.16 -0.74 12.33
N ASP A 101 16.67 -0.06 11.29
CA ASP A 101 15.91 1.00 10.62
C ASP A 101 14.86 0.35 9.70
N PRO A 102 13.55 0.47 9.98
CA PRO A 102 12.51 -0.09 9.12
C PRO A 102 12.45 0.58 7.74
N ARG A 103 13.32 1.57 7.46
CA ARG A 103 13.43 2.23 6.16
C ARG A 103 14.19 1.49 5.07
N ASP A 104 14.73 0.32 5.37
CA ASP A 104 15.39 -0.52 4.38
C ASP A 104 14.40 -1.12 3.37
N ALA A 105 14.79 -1.19 2.09
CA ALA A 105 13.97 -1.75 1.01
C ALA A 105 13.48 -3.19 1.27
N THR A 106 14.20 -3.95 2.08
CA THR A 106 13.79 -5.29 2.52
C THR A 106 12.50 -5.28 3.35
N PHE A 107 12.03 -4.12 3.85
CA PHE A 107 10.74 -3.97 4.54
C PHE A 107 9.56 -3.78 3.57
N GLY A 108 9.79 -3.85 2.26
CA GLY A 108 8.74 -3.83 1.27
C GLY A 108 7.86 -5.07 1.25
N ILE A 109 6.58 -4.82 0.98
CA ILE A 109 5.54 -5.83 0.89
C ILE A 109 4.47 -5.36 -0.10
N ALA A 110 4.21 -6.18 -1.11
CA ALA A 110 3.25 -5.87 -2.17
C ALA A 110 1.87 -6.43 -1.81
N LEU A 111 0.84 -5.59 -1.86
CA LEU A 111 -0.55 -6.01 -1.66
C LEU A 111 -1.25 -6.24 -3.01
N PRO A 112 -1.78 -7.45 -3.27
CA PRO A 112 -2.73 -7.66 -4.35
C PRO A 112 -3.93 -6.71 -4.24
N PRO A 113 -4.63 -6.39 -5.36
CA PRO A 113 -5.78 -5.48 -5.31
C PRO A 113 -6.85 -5.88 -4.29
N ASP A 114 -7.14 -7.19 -4.20
CA ASP A 114 -8.12 -7.70 -3.24
C ASP A 114 -7.64 -7.64 -1.78
N ALA A 115 -6.32 -7.67 -1.54
CA ALA A 115 -5.76 -7.46 -0.20
C ALA A 115 -5.83 -5.98 0.22
N VAL A 116 -5.68 -5.04 -0.73
CA VAL A 116 -5.95 -3.62 -0.47
C VAL A 116 -7.43 -3.41 -0.10
N VAL A 117 -8.35 -4.05 -0.83
CA VAL A 117 -9.78 -4.03 -0.50
C VAL A 117 -10.04 -4.59 0.90
N ASP A 118 -9.49 -5.76 1.23
CA ASP A 118 -9.65 -6.39 2.54
C ASP A 118 -9.12 -5.47 3.66
N TYR A 119 -7.96 -4.84 3.47
CA TYR A 119 -7.41 -3.88 4.41
C TYR A 119 -8.33 -2.66 4.61
N LEU A 120 -8.85 -2.09 3.53
CA LEU A 120 -9.80 -0.97 3.58
C LEU A 120 -11.06 -1.34 4.38
N GLN A 121 -11.63 -2.51 4.13
CA GLN A 121 -12.84 -2.98 4.82
C GLN A 121 -12.58 -3.27 6.29
N ARG A 122 -11.52 -4.03 6.57
CA ARG A 122 -11.22 -4.60 7.89
C ARG A 122 -10.60 -3.60 8.85
N VAL A 123 -9.65 -2.81 8.37
CA VAL A 123 -8.81 -1.92 9.20
C VAL A 123 -9.25 -0.47 9.07
N CYS A 124 -9.56 -0.02 7.85
CA CYS A 124 -9.98 1.36 7.62
C CYS A 124 -11.49 1.60 7.75
N ASN A 125 -12.28 0.55 7.95
CA ASN A 125 -13.74 0.62 8.11
C ASN A 125 -14.46 1.21 6.88
N PHE A 126 -14.02 0.83 5.68
CA PHE A 126 -14.70 1.10 4.41
C PHE A 126 -15.42 -0.16 3.91
N PRO A 127 -16.62 -0.50 4.43
CA PRO A 127 -17.27 -1.79 4.19
C PRO A 127 -17.64 -2.03 2.72
N ASN A 128 -17.76 -0.97 1.91
CA ASN A 128 -18.13 -1.05 0.51
C ASN A 128 -16.92 -1.05 -0.44
N ALA A 129 -15.69 -1.08 0.10
CA ALA A 129 -14.48 -1.07 -0.71
C ALA A 129 -14.49 -2.25 -1.69
N LYS A 130 -14.13 -2.01 -2.94
CA LYS A 130 -14.08 -3.04 -3.99
C LYS A 130 -13.25 -2.60 -5.18
N VAL A 131 -12.70 -3.58 -5.89
CA VAL A 131 -12.16 -3.36 -7.23
C VAL A 131 -13.31 -3.01 -8.18
N VAL A 132 -13.13 -1.95 -8.95
CA VAL A 132 -14.09 -1.48 -9.96
C VAL A 132 -13.46 -1.51 -11.36
N GLY A 133 -14.30 -1.52 -12.40
CA GLY A 133 -13.83 -1.50 -13.78
C GLY A 133 -13.06 -0.21 -14.11
N LEU A 134 -12.11 -0.26 -15.05
CA LEU A 134 -11.28 0.90 -15.42
C LEU A 134 -12.08 2.10 -15.94
N ARG A 135 -13.30 1.88 -16.45
CA ARG A 135 -14.23 2.94 -16.89
C ARG A 135 -15.01 3.58 -15.74
N ALA A 136 -14.88 3.09 -14.52
CA ALA A 136 -15.51 3.70 -13.36
C ALA A 136 -14.90 5.07 -13.12
N ASN A 137 -15.78 6.05 -12.95
CA ASN A 137 -15.45 7.42 -12.60
C ASN A 137 -16.02 7.67 -11.20
N ALA A 138 -15.14 7.87 -10.24
CA ALA A 138 -15.47 8.30 -8.90
C ALA A 138 -14.52 9.44 -8.53
N ASN A 139 -15.00 10.32 -7.64
CA ASN A 139 -14.21 11.44 -7.17
C ASN A 139 -13.03 10.98 -6.30
N GLU A 140 -13.13 9.79 -5.72
CA GLU A 140 -12.09 9.25 -4.84
C GLU A 140 -11.84 7.77 -5.18
N LEU A 141 -10.57 7.43 -5.39
CA LEU A 141 -10.14 6.10 -5.80
C LEU A 141 -8.74 5.82 -5.26
N ILE A 142 -8.43 4.54 -5.08
CA ILE A 142 -7.03 4.07 -5.12
C ILE A 142 -6.79 3.48 -6.51
N LEU A 143 -5.73 3.93 -7.16
CA LEU A 143 -5.35 3.50 -8.51
C LEU A 143 -4.13 2.59 -8.40
N GLY A 144 -4.24 1.37 -8.92
CA GLY A 144 -3.09 0.53 -9.20
C GLY A 144 -2.50 0.90 -10.55
N VAL A 145 -1.20 1.14 -10.60
CA VAL A 145 -0.48 1.65 -11.78
C VAL A 145 0.68 0.74 -12.16
N TYR A 146 1.04 0.78 -13.45
CA TYR A 146 2.11 -0.02 -14.03
C TYR A 146 2.88 0.78 -15.09
N ASP A 147 4.15 0.42 -15.31
CA ASP A 147 4.90 0.87 -16.48
C ASP A 147 4.48 0.02 -17.70
N THR A 148 3.97 0.67 -18.74
CA THR A 148 3.58 -0.01 -19.99
C THR A 148 4.75 -0.65 -20.72
N ASN A 149 5.99 -0.26 -20.39
CA ASN A 149 7.20 -0.91 -20.91
C ASN A 149 7.57 -2.19 -20.14
N ASP A 150 7.01 -2.41 -18.95
CA ASP A 150 7.26 -3.59 -18.12
C ASP A 150 5.95 -4.17 -17.54
N ILE A 151 5.28 -4.94 -18.40
CA ILE A 151 4.04 -5.64 -18.04
C ILE A 151 4.27 -7.05 -17.47
N THR A 152 5.52 -7.37 -17.11
CA THR A 152 5.90 -8.75 -16.76
C THR A 152 5.51 -9.13 -15.33
N ALA A 153 5.19 -8.16 -14.49
CA ALA A 153 4.77 -8.39 -13.11
C ALA A 153 3.34 -8.97 -13.00
N MET A 154 3.07 -9.67 -11.89
CA MET A 154 1.74 -10.18 -11.57
C MET A 154 0.69 -9.06 -11.55
N TYR A 155 -0.59 -9.43 -11.62
CA TYR A 155 -1.71 -8.47 -11.60
C TYR A 155 -1.56 -7.40 -12.70
N LYS A 156 -1.54 -7.84 -13.98
CA LYS A 156 -1.48 -6.93 -15.14
C LYS A 156 -0.30 -5.93 -15.08
N GLY A 157 0.83 -6.35 -14.55
CA GLY A 157 2.01 -5.49 -14.41
C GLY A 157 1.95 -4.51 -13.23
N LEU A 158 1.02 -4.64 -12.29
CA LEU A 158 0.90 -3.74 -11.14
C LEU A 158 2.26 -3.56 -10.42
N GLN A 159 2.70 -2.31 -10.31
CA GLN A 159 3.97 -1.96 -9.66
C GLN A 159 3.79 -0.97 -8.51
N HIS A 160 2.74 -0.14 -8.52
CA HIS A 160 2.51 0.86 -7.47
C HIS A 160 1.03 1.16 -7.26
N TYR A 161 0.69 1.71 -6.10
CA TYR A 161 -0.63 2.29 -5.83
C TYR A 161 -0.51 3.77 -5.53
N VAL A 162 -1.45 4.54 -6.04
CA VAL A 162 -1.61 5.97 -5.73
C VAL A 162 -3.03 6.24 -5.26
N TYR A 163 -3.20 7.22 -4.38
CA TYR A 163 -4.50 7.69 -3.94
C TYR A 163 -4.94 8.87 -4.83
N SER A 164 -6.19 8.87 -5.28
CA SER A 164 -6.78 9.92 -6.10
C SER A 164 -7.99 10.52 -5.37
N LEU A 165 -8.03 11.86 -5.28
CA LEU A 165 -9.15 12.61 -4.71
C LEU A 165 -9.40 13.87 -5.54
N ASP A 166 -10.63 14.01 -6.06
CA ASP A 166 -11.11 15.10 -6.90
C ASP A 166 -10.15 15.46 -8.04
N GLY A 167 -9.62 14.42 -8.71
CA GLY A 167 -8.68 14.56 -9.82
C GLY A 167 -7.23 14.86 -9.41
N THR A 168 -6.95 15.03 -8.11
CA THR A 168 -5.58 15.16 -7.60
C THR A 168 -5.02 13.77 -7.28
N ILE A 169 -3.80 13.48 -7.75
CA ILE A 169 -3.07 12.26 -7.42
C ILE A 169 -2.10 12.53 -6.28
N TYR A 170 -2.16 11.70 -5.24
CA TYR A 170 -1.26 11.73 -4.09
C TYR A 170 -0.30 10.54 -4.18
N SER A 171 0.98 10.82 -4.37
CA SER A 171 2.04 9.82 -4.44
C SER A 171 3.32 10.35 -3.83
N TRP A 172 4.07 9.50 -3.13
CA TRP A 172 5.39 9.82 -2.55
C TRP A 172 5.46 11.11 -1.73
N GLY A 173 4.34 11.55 -1.16
CA GLY A 173 4.25 12.77 -0.36
C GLY A 173 4.12 14.06 -1.18
N ASN A 174 3.79 13.93 -2.46
CA ASN A 174 3.53 15.04 -3.37
C ASN A 174 2.14 14.91 -3.99
N GLN A 175 1.68 16.00 -4.60
CA GLN A 175 0.42 16.09 -5.33
C GLN A 175 0.72 16.30 -6.82
N PHE A 176 -0.03 15.61 -7.67
CA PHE A 176 0.12 15.60 -9.11
C PHE A 176 -1.23 15.74 -9.79
N THR A 177 -1.23 16.14 -11.06
CA THR A 177 -2.48 16.33 -11.83
C THR A 177 -3.02 15.04 -12.45
N ASP A 178 -2.16 14.05 -12.66
CA ASP A 178 -2.51 12.75 -13.19
C ASP A 178 -1.41 11.70 -12.89
N VAL A 179 -1.62 10.46 -13.37
CA VAL A 179 -0.70 9.34 -13.15
C VAL A 179 0.61 9.52 -13.91
N GLN A 180 0.57 10.11 -15.10
CA GLN A 180 1.76 10.32 -15.92
C GLN A 180 2.67 11.40 -15.35
N ASP A 181 2.09 12.44 -14.76
CA ASP A 181 2.79 13.47 -13.98
C ASP A 181 3.42 12.86 -12.72
N ALA A 182 2.71 11.96 -12.04
CA ALA A 182 3.21 11.29 -10.84
C ALA A 182 4.33 10.27 -11.11
N MET A 183 4.21 9.46 -12.17
CA MET A 183 5.03 8.25 -12.36
C MET A 183 5.94 8.31 -13.59
N GLY A 184 5.57 9.10 -14.59
CA GLY A 184 6.23 9.19 -15.90
C GLY A 184 5.30 8.82 -17.07
N ALA A 185 5.68 9.27 -18.27
CA ALA A 185 4.83 9.19 -19.46
C ALA A 185 4.47 7.75 -19.91
N SER A 186 5.25 6.74 -19.54
CA SER A 186 4.98 5.34 -19.88
C SER A 186 4.05 4.64 -18.89
N TRP A 187 3.55 5.32 -17.86
CA TRP A 187 2.73 4.70 -16.82
C TRP A 187 1.24 4.84 -17.10
N ASP A 188 0.47 3.81 -16.75
CA ASP A 188 -0.99 3.79 -16.90
C ASP A 188 -1.66 3.04 -15.73
N VAL A 189 -2.99 3.08 -15.66
CA VAL A 189 -3.81 2.50 -14.60
C VAL A 189 -4.24 1.07 -14.98
N CYS A 190 -3.84 0.08 -14.17
CA CYS A 190 -4.24 -1.32 -14.33
C CYS A 190 -5.38 -1.74 -13.39
N TYR A 191 -5.57 -1.04 -12.26
CA TYR A 191 -6.67 -1.28 -11.30
C TYR A 191 -7.25 0.02 -10.75
N LYS A 192 -8.54 -0.03 -10.40
CA LYS A 192 -9.24 1.00 -9.64
C LYS A 192 -9.93 0.36 -8.45
N ILE A 193 -9.80 0.96 -7.27
CA ILE A 193 -10.48 0.57 -6.05
C ILE A 193 -11.30 1.75 -5.56
N ALA A 194 -12.61 1.55 -5.42
CA ALA A 194 -13.54 2.52 -4.86
C ALA A 194 -14.00 2.07 -3.47
N PHE A 195 -14.40 2.99 -2.61
CA PHE A 195 -14.79 2.72 -1.22
C PHE A 195 -15.82 3.72 -0.70
#